data_AF-A0A2M8K9N3-F1
#
_entry.id   AF-A0A2M8K9N3-F1
#
_cell.length_a   1.000
_cell.length_b   1.000
_cell.length_c   1.000
_cell.angle_alpha   90.00
_cell.angle_beta   90.00
_cell.angle_gamma   90.00
#
_symmetry.space_group_name_H-M   'P 1'
#
loop_
_entity.id
_entity.type
_entity.pdbx_description
1 polymer ?
#
loop_
_entity_poly.entity_id
_entity_poly.type
_entity_poly.pdbx_seq_one_letter_code
_entity_poly.pdbx_strand_id
1 'polypeptide(L)' 'MLDWFANTDLDVKMIMQVHDELIFEVAEKDIDAAKKKIVNIMQNSSKIDVPLLVEARVGDS' A
#
# COMPACT_ATOMS: atom_id res chain seq x y z
N MET A 1 -7.01 5.66 4.63
CA MET A 1 -6.50 5.04 3.39
C MET A 1 -7.21 5.60 2.15
N LEU A 2 -8.55 5.60 2.10
CA LEU A 2 -9.32 6.19 0.99
C LEU A 2 -8.97 7.66 0.71
N ASP A 3 -8.78 8.48 1.75
CA ASP A 3 -8.38 9.90 1.57
C ASP A 3 -7.02 10.08 0.90
N TRP A 4 -6.11 9.11 1.05
CA TRP A 4 -4.79 9.20 0.42
C TRP A 4 -4.88 8.88 -1.08
N PHE A 5 -5.64 7.85 -1.47
CA PHE A 5 -5.87 7.56 -2.89
C PHE A 5 -6.56 8.70 -3.64
N ALA A 6 -7.38 9.50 -2.95
CA ALA A 6 -8.03 10.66 -3.55
C ALA A 6 -7.09 11.87 -3.77
N ASN A 7 -5.94 11.93 -3.10
CA ASN A 7 -5.05 13.10 -3.08
C ASN A 7 -3.58 12.75 -3.39
N THR A 8 -3.32 11.57 -3.95
CA THR A 8 -1.97 11.12 -4.30
C THR A 8 -1.70 11.38 -5.77
N ASP A 9 -0.53 11.94 -6.08
CA ASP A 9 -0.05 12.09 -7.46
C ASP A 9 0.65 10.82 -7.98
N LEU A 10 0.78 9.80 -7.13
CA LEU A 10 1.35 8.50 -7.50
C LEU A 10 0.37 7.70 -8.34
N ASP A 11 0.87 7.08 -9.41
CA ASP A 11 0.08 6.17 -10.24
C ASP A 11 0.00 4.81 -9.54
N VAL A 12 -0.96 4.69 -8.63
CA VAL A 12 -1.23 3.50 -7.85
C VAL A 12 -2.72 3.19 -7.81
N LYS A 13 -3.06 1.92 -8.04
CA LYS A 13 -4.43 1.43 -8.03
C LYS A 13 -4.53 0.15 -7.22
N MET A 14 -5.44 0.13 -6.25
CA MET A 14 -5.80 -1.11 -5.57
C MET A 14 -6.64 -1.96 -6.54
N ILE A 15 -6.15 -3.16 -6.85
CA ILE A 15 -6.84 -4.09 -7.76
C ILE A 15 -7.58 -5.18 -7.03
N MET A 16 -7.11 -5.57 -5.85
CA MET A 16 -7.74 -6.64 -5.06
C MET A 16 -7.43 -6.51 -3.58
N GLN A 17 -8.37 -6.96 -2.76
CA GLN A 17 -8.17 -7.26 -1.34
C GLN A 17 -8.55 -8.73 -1.11
N VAL A 18 -7.66 -9.50 -0.48
CA VAL A 18 -7.92 -10.90 -0.12
C VAL A 18 -7.45 -11.12 1.32
N HIS A 19 -8.38 -11.41 2.23
CA HIS A 19 -8.11 -11.50 3.67
C HIS A 19 -7.44 -10.21 4.22
N ASP A 20 -6.20 -10.31 4.67
CA ASP A 20 -5.33 -9.25 5.17
C ASP A 20 -4.33 -8.74 4.13
N GLU A 21 -4.36 -9.29 2.92
CA GLU A 21 -3.51 -8.89 1.79
C GLU A 21 -4.20 -7.84 0.90
N LEU A 22 -3.42 -6.84 0.49
CA LEU A 22 -3.83 -5.79 -0.45
C LEU A 22 -2.93 -5.85 -1.69
N ILE A 23 -3.53 -6.03 -2.86
CA ILE A 23 -2.83 -6.09 -4.14
C ILE A 23 -3.00 -4.74 -4.85
N PHE A 24 -1.89 -4.17 -5.28
CA PHE A 24 -1.83 -2.89 -5.99
C PHE A 24 -1.10 -3.04 -7.33
N GLU A 25 -1.60 -2.36 -8.35
CA GLU A 25 -0.83 -2.01 -9.55
C GLU A 25 -0.20 -0.64 -9.31
N VAL A 26 1.10 -0.51 -9.60
CA VAL A 26 1.86 0.73 -9.44
C VAL A 26 2.74 0.94 -10.67
N ALA A 27 2.82 2.17 -11.19
CA ALA A 27 3.81 2.48 -12.20
C ALA A 27 5.24 2.30 -11.67
N GLU A 28 6.16 1.77 -12.48
CA GLU A 28 7.55 1.47 -12.06
C GLU A 28 8.25 2.65 -11.37
N LYS A 29 8.07 3.86 -11.92
CA LYS A 29 8.63 5.11 -11.38
C LYS A 29 8.15 5.45 -9.96
N ASP A 30 6.98 4.94 -9.57
CA ASP A 30 6.30 5.29 -8.33
C ASP A 30 6.35 4.15 -7.29
N ILE A 31 6.91 2.98 -7.64
CA ILE A 31 6.98 1.79 -6.79
C ILE A 31 7.53 2.11 -5.39
N ASP A 32 8.69 2.76 -5.30
CA ASP A 32 9.34 3.03 -4.02
C ASP A 32 8.54 4.01 -3.15
N ALA A 33 7.96 5.04 -3.77
CA ALA A 33 7.16 6.04 -3.08
C ALA A 33 5.84 5.44 -2.58
N ALA A 34 5.16 4.68 -3.45
CA ALA A 34 3.91 4.00 -3.14
C ALA A 34 4.13 2.95 -2.05
N LYS A 35 5.17 2.11 -2.16
CA LYS A 35 5.53 1.09 -1.16
C LYS A 35 5.71 1.70 0.22
N LYS A 36 6.55 2.73 0.36
CA LYS A 36 6.77 3.40 1.65
C LYS A 36 5.48 3.96 2.23
N LYS A 37 4.64 4.56 1.40
CA LYS A 37 3.40 5.20 1.85
C LYS A 37 2.33 4.19 2.24
N ILE A 38 2.14 3.13 1.44
CA ILE A 38 1.19 2.04 1.71
C ILE A 38 1.56 1.32 3.01
N VAL A 39 2.84 0.95 3.18
CA VAL A 39 3.34 0.34 4.42
C VAL A 39 3.05 1.26 5.61
N ASN A 40 3.40 2.54 5.51
CA ASN A 40 3.15 3.50 6.58
C ASN A 40 1.65 3.65 6.92
N ILE A 41 0.78 3.67 5.90
CA ILE A 41 -0.68 3.75 6.11
C ILE A 41 -1.18 2.47 6.79
N MET A 42 -0.80 1.29 6.31
CA MET A 42 -1.24 0.02 6.89
C MET A 42 -0.76 -0.16 8.33
N GLN A 43 0.48 0.21 8.63
CA GLN A 43 1.04 0.15 9.98
C GLN A 43 0.37 1.12 10.97
N ASN A 44 -0.11 2.27 10.50
CA ASN A 44 -0.74 3.29 11.35
C ASN A 44 -2.27 3.33 11.25
N SER A 45 -2.88 2.47 10.42
CA SER A 45 -4.34 2.45 10.19
C SER A 45 -5.12 1.93 11.40
N SER A 46 -4.47 1.21 12.31
CA SER A 46 -5.14 0.54 13.42
C SER A 46 -4.33 0.72 14.71
N LYS A 47 -4.96 1.21 15.78
CA LYS A 47 -4.41 1.16 17.14
C LYS A 47 -4.48 -0.28 17.63
N ILE A 48 -3.47 -1.08 17.31
CA ILE A 48 -3.33 -2.45 17.79
C ILE A 48 -2.03 -2.50 18.59
N ASP A 49 -2.06 -3.17 19.74
CA ASP A 49 -0.93 -3.27 20.68
C ASP A 49 0.30 -4.04 20.13
N VAL A 50 0.22 -4.54 18.90
CA VAL A 50 1.26 -5.33 18.24
C VAL A 50 1.62 -4.65 16.92
N PRO A 51 2.92 -4.37 16.65
CA PRO A 51 3.33 -3.73 15.41
C PRO A 51 2.97 -4.62 14.21
N LEU A 52 2.15 -4.09 13.30
CA LEU A 52 1.81 -4.75 12.05
C LEU A 52 3.06 -4.79 11.16
N LEU A 53 3.59 -5.99 10.89
CA LEU A 53 4.63 -6.17 9.90
C LEU A 53 3.95 -6.24 8.52
N VAL A 54 4.28 -5.31 7.63
CA VAL A 54 3.76 -5.28 6.26
C VAL A 54 4.91 -5.55 5.31
N GLU A 55 4.83 -6.67 4.59
CA GLU A 55 5.80 -7.02 3.56
C GLU A 55 5.22 -6.65 2.18
N ALA A 56 5.89 -5.75 1.47
CA ALA A 56 5.53 -5.42 0.09
C ALA A 56 6.50 -6.09 -0.88
N ARG A 57 5.96 -7.04 -1.65
CA ARG A 57 6.65 -7.75 -2.73
C ARG A 57 6.29 -7.11 -4.07
N VAL A 58 7.31 -6.82 -4.88
CA VAL A 58 7.13 -6.39 -6.28
C VAL A 58 7.33 -7.62 -7.14
N GLY A 59 6.44 -7.84 -8.10
CA GLY A 59 6.58 -8.89 -9.09
C GLY A 59 6.36 -8.29 -10.47
N ASP A 60 7.20 -8.67 -11.42
CA ASP A 60 7.03 -8.35 -12.83
C ASP A 60 6.20 -9.48 -13.46
N SER A 61 5.09 -9.15 -14.12
CA SER A 61 4.27 -10.10 -14.90
C SER A 61 4.16 -9.64 -16.34
#